data_AF-A0A6S7JKQ0-F1
#
_entry.id   AF-A0A6S7JKQ0-F1
#
_cell.length_a   1.000
_cell.length_b   1.000
_cell.length_c   1.000
_cell.angle_alpha   90.00
_cell.angle_beta   90.00
_cell.angle_gamma   90.00
#
_symmetry.space_group_name_H-M   'P 1'
#
loop_
_entity.id
_entity.type
_entity.pdbx_description
1 polymer ?
#
loop_
_entity_poly.entity_id
_entity_poly.type
_entity_poly.pdbx_seq_one_letter_code
_entity_poly.pdbx_strand_id
1 'polypeptide(L)'
;METAEIRLRNNLKMLKRLGEQTKDIIESKNERKWQRHQSNLETKLNDTHALITSIVELKIAENIEEEVINEWSKEQESALEHFEHMLDELDNILTLGLTEQEKAARKQQEIDEREAE
;
A
#
# COMPACT_ATOMS: atom_id res chain seq x y z
N MET A 1 13.85 -25.22 -5.83
CA MET A 1 12.47 -24.72 -5.69
C MET A 1 12.48 -23.61 -4.65
N GLU A 2 11.86 -22.47 -4.93
CA GLU A 2 11.72 -21.37 -3.97
C GLU A 2 10.60 -21.71 -2.97
N THR A 3 10.93 -21.78 -1.68
CA THR A 3 9.96 -22.10 -0.62
C THR A 3 8.97 -20.94 -0.43
N ALA A 4 7.78 -21.23 0.10
CA ALA A 4 6.77 -20.20 0.39
C ALA A 4 7.32 -19.13 1.37
N GLU A 5 8.15 -19.55 2.33
CA GLU A 5 8.86 -18.66 3.25
C GLU A 5 9.81 -17.69 2.53
N ILE A 6 10.60 -18.17 1.56
CA ILE A 6 11.51 -17.31 0.78
C ILE A 6 10.70 -16.30 -0.04
N ARG A 7 9.59 -16.73 -0.66
CA ARG A 7 8.68 -15.83 -1.39
C ARG A 7 8.06 -14.77 -0.49
N LEU A 8 7.61 -15.13 0.71
CA LEU A 8 7.05 -14.18 1.68
C LEU A 8 8.10 -13.15 2.12
N ARG A 9 9.31 -13.60 2.49
CA ARG A 9 10.42 -12.70 2.85
C ARG A 9 10.80 -11.75 1.70
N ASN A 10 10.79 -12.24 0.46
CA ASN A 10 11.08 -11.43 -0.72
C ASN A 10 9.97 -10.38 -0.96
N ASN A 11 8.70 -10.77 -0.84
CA ASN A 11 7.57 -9.86 -0.99
C ASN A 11 7.55 -8.80 0.12
N LEU A 12 7.80 -9.15 1.38
CA LEU A 12 7.95 -8.17 2.45
C LEU A 12 9.08 -7.18 2.20
N LYS A 13 10.26 -7.65 1.77
CA LYS A 13 11.38 -6.76 1.44
C LYS A 13 10.99 -5.79 0.32
N MET A 14 10.23 -6.27 -0.66
CA MET A 14 9.73 -5.44 -1.74
C MET A 14 8.69 -4.43 -1.26
N LEU A 15 7.75 -4.85 -0.39
CA LEU A 15 6.78 -3.95 0.25
C LEU A 15 7.47 -2.86 1.05
N LYS A 16 8.48 -3.21 1.85
CA LYS A 16 9.29 -2.23 2.59
C LYS A 16 9.96 -1.20 1.71
N ARG A 17 10.58 -1.66 0.63
CA ARG A 17 11.16 -0.76 -0.36
C ARG A 17 10.10 0.12 -1.03
N LEU A 18 8.92 -0.43 -1.33
CA LEU A 18 7.81 0.32 -1.92
C LEU A 18 7.30 1.39 -0.95
N GLY A 19 7.16 1.09 0.35
CA GLY A 19 6.79 2.06 1.38
C GLY A 19 7.80 3.20 1.54
N GLU A 20 9.10 2.90 1.48
CA GLU A 20 10.15 3.92 1.45
C GLU A 20 10.02 4.81 0.19
N GLN A 21 9.77 4.21 -0.98
CA GLN A 21 9.55 4.93 -2.24
C GLN A 21 8.24 5.73 -2.24
N THR A 22 7.23 5.29 -1.50
CA THR A 22 5.94 5.96 -1.37
C THR A 22 6.12 7.39 -0.87
N LYS A 23 7.04 7.59 0.09
CA LYS A 23 7.33 8.91 0.64
C LYS A 23 7.89 9.86 -0.43
N ASP A 24 8.90 9.41 -1.17
CA ASP A 24 9.49 10.18 -2.29
C ASP A 24 8.46 10.49 -3.39
N ILE A 25 7.56 9.54 -3.64
CA ILE A 25 6.50 9.68 -4.64
C ILE A 25 5.46 10.70 -4.18
N ILE A 26 5.01 10.66 -2.93
CA ILE A 26 4.14 11.70 -2.33
C ILE A 26 4.82 13.07 -2.49
N GLU A 27 6.09 13.20 -2.13
CA GLU A 27 6.83 14.47 -2.21
C GLU A 27 6.95 15.02 -3.65
N SER A 28 6.86 14.14 -4.67
CA SER A 28 6.95 14.54 -6.08
C SER A 28 5.76 15.35 -6.60
N LYS A 29 4.65 15.45 -5.84
CA LYS A 29 3.44 16.22 -6.20
C LYS A 29 2.89 15.90 -7.60
N ASN A 30 3.06 14.65 -8.04
CA ASN A 30 2.64 14.20 -9.35
C ASN A 30 1.54 13.15 -9.21
N GLU A 31 0.31 13.57 -9.44
CA GLU A 31 -0.90 12.76 -9.29
C GLU A 31 -0.86 11.44 -10.08
N ARG A 32 -0.36 11.45 -11.32
CA ARG A 32 -0.21 10.22 -12.11
C ARG A 32 0.82 9.26 -11.53
N LYS A 33 1.86 9.78 -10.87
CA LYS A 33 2.82 8.93 -10.14
C LYS A 33 2.18 8.37 -8.87
N TRP A 34 1.37 9.17 -8.17
CA TRP A 34 0.63 8.72 -6.99
C TRP A 34 -0.33 7.58 -7.33
N GLN A 35 -1.19 7.76 -8.34
CA GLN A 35 -2.16 6.74 -8.78
C GLN A 35 -1.50 5.43 -9.22
N ARG A 36 -0.39 5.52 -10.00
CA ARG A 36 0.36 4.32 -10.40
C ARG A 36 0.99 3.61 -9.22
N HIS A 37 1.51 4.38 -8.25
CA HIS A 37 2.14 3.81 -7.07
C HIS A 37 1.10 3.17 -6.14
N GLN A 38 -0.07 3.80 -5.97
CA GLN A 38 -1.22 3.24 -5.26
C GLN A 38 -1.64 1.89 -5.84
N SER A 39 -1.90 1.81 -7.16
CA SER A 39 -2.29 0.55 -7.80
C SER A 39 -1.23 -0.55 -7.67
N ASN A 40 0.06 -0.19 -7.71
CA ASN A 40 1.16 -1.12 -7.52
C ASN A 40 1.23 -1.62 -6.06
N LEU A 41 1.01 -0.73 -5.09
CA LEU A 41 0.95 -1.09 -3.67
C LEU A 41 -0.21 -2.03 -3.37
N GLU A 42 -1.42 -1.72 -3.86
CA GLU A 42 -2.61 -2.58 -3.69
C GLU A 42 -2.39 -3.98 -4.24
N THR A 43 -1.80 -4.09 -5.45
CA THR A 43 -1.48 -5.38 -6.07
C THR A 43 -0.52 -6.18 -5.19
N LYS A 44 0.50 -5.52 -4.61
CA LYS A 44 1.50 -6.19 -3.76
C LYS A 44 1.01 -6.53 -2.37
N LEU A 45 0.07 -5.76 -1.86
CA LEU A 45 -0.65 -6.10 -0.64
C LEU A 45 -1.44 -7.40 -0.85
N ASN A 46 -2.23 -7.47 -1.93
CA ASN A 46 -3.02 -8.64 -2.28
C ASN A 46 -2.16 -9.89 -2.52
N ASP A 47 -1.04 -9.76 -3.25
CA ASP A 47 -0.07 -10.84 -3.46
C ASP A 47 0.48 -11.38 -2.11
N THR A 48 0.69 -10.50 -1.14
CA THR A 48 1.26 -10.85 0.16
C THR A 48 0.22 -11.51 1.07
N HIS A 49 -1.00 -10.98 1.11
CA HIS A 49 -2.13 -11.61 1.80
C HIS A 49 -2.39 -13.02 1.28
N ALA A 50 -2.40 -13.22 -0.05
CA ALA A 50 -2.57 -14.53 -0.66
C ALA A 50 -1.45 -15.51 -0.25
N LEU A 51 -0.20 -15.06 -0.18
CA LEU A 51 0.92 -15.90 0.26
C LEU A 51 0.82 -16.30 1.73
N ILE A 52 0.35 -15.40 2.61
CA ILE A 52 0.12 -15.72 4.02
C ILE A 52 -0.95 -16.81 4.13
N THR A 53 -2.07 -16.67 3.42
CA THR A 53 -3.10 -17.71 3.36
C THR A 53 -2.53 -19.04 2.89
N SER A 54 -1.76 -19.06 1.80
CA SER A 54 -1.13 -20.29 1.31
C SER A 54 -0.13 -20.89 2.31
N ILE A 55 0.58 -20.06 3.07
CA ILE A 55 1.49 -20.54 4.12
C ILE A 55 0.69 -21.18 5.26
N VAL A 56 -0.44 -20.59 5.68
CA VAL A 56 -1.32 -21.19 6.69
C VAL A 56 -1.89 -22.53 6.20
N GLU A 57 -2.34 -22.60 4.94
CA GLU A 57 -2.83 -23.84 4.33
C GLU A 57 -1.76 -24.93 4.25
N LEU A 58 -0.53 -24.59 3.82
CA LEU A 58 0.61 -25.51 3.79
C LEU A 58 1.04 -25.95 5.19
N LYS A 59 0.99 -25.05 6.17
CA LYS A 59 1.32 -25.33 7.58
C LYS A 59 0.36 -26.34 8.20
N ILE A 60 -0.95 -26.26 7.89
CA ILE A 60 -1.96 -27.24 8.29
C ILE A 60 -1.70 -28.59 7.60
N ALA A 61 -1.39 -28.57 6.29
CA ALA A 61 -1.15 -29.78 5.52
C ALA A 61 0.12 -30.54 5.93
N GLU A 62 1.17 -29.83 6.38
CA GLU A 62 2.49 -30.39 6.75
C GLU A 62 2.64 -30.67 8.27
N ASN A 63 1.61 -30.39 9.08
CA ASN A 63 1.59 -30.69 10.53
C ASN A 63 2.75 -30.04 11.32
N ILE A 64 3.11 -28.81 10.97
CA ILE A 64 4.18 -28.02 11.59
C ILE A 64 3.74 -27.56 13.01
N GLU A 65 4.65 -27.58 13.98
CA GLU A 65 4.37 -27.17 15.36
C GLU A 65 3.88 -25.71 15.48
N GLU A 66 2.84 -25.52 16.31
CA GLU A 66 2.06 -24.28 16.45
C GLU A 66 2.87 -23.07 16.95
N GLU A 67 3.94 -23.30 17.72
CA GLU A 67 4.82 -22.23 18.23
C GLU A 67 5.67 -21.58 17.13
N VAL A 68 6.22 -22.37 16.20
CA VAL A 68 6.94 -21.87 15.03
C VAL A 68 6.00 -21.11 14.09
N ILE A 69 4.72 -21.51 14.06
CA ILE A 69 3.68 -20.86 13.29
C ILE A 69 3.39 -19.46 13.85
N ASN A 70 3.22 -19.35 15.16
CA ASN A 70 2.90 -18.08 15.83
C ASN A 70 4.02 -17.05 15.71
N GLU A 71 5.28 -17.48 15.80
CA GLU A 71 6.43 -16.57 15.71
C GLU A 71 6.54 -15.98 14.29
N TRP A 72 6.38 -16.80 13.25
CA TRP A 72 6.36 -16.32 11.87
C TRP A 72 5.14 -15.49 11.56
N SER A 73 3.94 -15.81 12.06
CA SER A 73 2.76 -14.99 11.78
C SER A 73 2.87 -13.61 12.41
N LYS A 74 3.39 -13.49 13.64
CA LYS A 74 3.50 -12.21 14.36
C LYS A 74 4.40 -11.18 13.68
N GLU A 75 5.58 -11.57 13.21
CA GLU A 75 6.48 -10.64 12.52
C GLU A 75 5.88 -10.16 11.18
N GLN A 76 5.05 -10.99 10.56
CA GLN A 76 4.45 -10.73 9.25
C GLN A 76 3.20 -9.85 9.38
N GLU A 77 2.37 -10.11 10.39
CA GLU A 77 1.21 -9.29 10.75
C GLU A 77 1.62 -7.87 11.10
N SER A 78 2.66 -7.69 11.92
CA SER A 78 3.14 -6.34 12.28
C SER A 78 3.68 -5.56 11.08
N ALA A 79 4.35 -6.24 10.14
CA ALA A 79 4.79 -5.61 8.91
C ALA A 79 3.61 -5.22 8.02
N LEU A 80 2.58 -6.06 7.92
CA LEU A 80 1.37 -5.78 7.15
C LEU A 80 0.57 -4.61 7.70
N GLU A 81 0.32 -4.57 9.01
CA GLU A 81 -0.39 -3.45 9.65
C GLU A 81 0.31 -2.11 9.37
N HIS A 82 1.64 -2.08 9.41
CA HIS A 82 2.40 -0.87 9.09
C HIS A 82 2.22 -0.42 7.64
N PHE A 83 2.09 -1.36 6.68
CA PHE A 83 1.84 -1.02 5.28
C PHE A 83 0.40 -0.60 5.01
N GLU A 84 -0.56 -1.24 5.65
CA GLU A 84 -1.98 -0.85 5.55
C GLU A 84 -2.16 0.59 6.06
N HIS A 85 -1.51 0.94 7.17
CA HIS A 85 -1.50 2.32 7.67
C HIS A 85 -0.88 3.32 6.68
N MET A 86 0.22 2.97 6.01
CA MET A 86 0.85 3.82 4.99
C MET A 86 -0.03 4.01 3.75
N LEU A 87 -0.82 3.00 3.39
CA LEU A 87 -1.80 3.09 2.30
C LEU A 87 -2.95 4.02 2.67
N ASP A 88 -3.50 3.88 3.87
CA ASP A 88 -4.55 4.76 4.39
C ASP A 88 -4.09 6.23 4.45
N GLU A 89 -2.84 6.49 4.87
CA GLU A 89 -2.28 7.85 4.83
C GLU A 89 -2.19 8.39 3.39
N LEU A 90 -1.80 7.56 2.42
CA LEU A 90 -1.68 7.97 1.03
C LEU A 90 -3.05 8.24 0.39
N ASP A 91 -4.04 7.41 0.68
CA ASP A 91 -5.42 7.59 0.21
C ASP A 91 -6.06 8.86 0.80
N ASN A 92 -5.81 9.14 2.08
CA ASN A 92 -6.21 10.39 2.72
C ASN A 92 -5.54 11.62 2.06
N ILE A 93 -4.25 11.54 1.73
CA ILE A 93 -3.54 12.62 1.02
C ILE A 93 -4.12 12.84 -0.38
N LEU A 94 -4.42 11.78 -1.12
CA LEU A 94 -5.04 11.86 -2.44
C LEU A 94 -6.43 12.48 -2.38
N THR A 95 -7.25 12.04 -1.42
CA THR A 95 -8.61 12.55 -1.21
C THR A 95 -8.60 14.03 -0.81
N LEU A 96 -7.73 14.42 0.11
CA LEU A 96 -7.55 15.83 0.50
C LEU A 96 -7.01 16.68 -0.65
N GLY A 97 -6.03 16.15 -1.40
CA GLY A 97 -5.47 16.80 -2.58
C GLY A 97 -6.52 17.08 -3.65
N LEU A 98 -7.38 16.11 -3.96
CA LEU A 98 -8.51 16.26 -4.89
C LEU A 98 -9.50 17.33 -4.40
N THR A 99 -9.82 17.32 -3.10
CA THR A 99 -10.76 18.28 -2.50
C THR A 99 -10.24 19.72 -2.57
N GLU A 100 -8.93 19.94 -2.36
CA GLU A 100 -8.30 21.25 -2.52
C GLU A 100 -8.26 21.71 -3.99
N GLN A 101 -8.01 20.78 -4.91
CA GLN A 101 -7.98 21.05 -6.35
C GLN A 101 -9.37 21.46 -6.88
N GLU A 102 -10.44 20.77 -6.45
CA GLU A 102 -11.82 21.13 -6.78
C GLU A 102 -12.21 22.52 -6.24
N LYS A 103 -11.78 22.85 -5.01
CA LYS A 103 -11.98 24.19 -4.44
C LYS A 103 -11.23 25.27 -5.22
N ALA A 104 -10.00 25.00 -5.65
CA ALA A 104 -9.22 25.93 -6.46
C ALA A 104 -9.86 26.16 -7.84
N ALA A 105 -10.34 25.09 -8.49
CA ALA A 105 -11.02 25.17 -9.77
C ALA A 105 -12.32 25.99 -9.71
N ARG A 106 -13.13 25.82 -8.66
CA ARG A 106 -14.34 26.64 -8.44
C ARG A 106 -14.02 28.12 -8.26
N LYS A 107 -13.00 28.44 -7.47
CA LYS A 107 -12.56 29.84 -7.30
C LYS A 107 -12.09 30.45 -8.61
N GLN A 108 -11.40 29.69 -9.46
CA GLN A 108 -10.97 30.19 -10.76
C GLN A 108 -12.17 30.45 -11.68
N GLN A 109 -13.16 29.56 -11.72
CA GLN A 109 -14.40 29.80 -12.47
C GLN A 109 -15.13 31.07 -11.99
N GLU A 110 -15.24 31.29 -10.68
CA GLU A 110 -15.85 32.53 -10.15
C GLU A 110 -15.08 33.79 -10.53
N ILE A 111 -13.74 33.72 -10.67
CA ILE A 111 -12.92 34.84 -11.14
C ILE A 111 -13.16 35.07 -12.63
N ASP A 112 -13.08 34.01 -13.44
CA ASP A 112 -13.25 34.08 -14.89
C ASP A 112 -14.66 34.58 -15.27
N GLU A 113 -15.71 34.19 -14.53
CA GLU A 113 -17.08 34.69 -14.70
C GLU A 113 -17.21 36.18 -14.36
N ARG A 114 -16.53 36.65 -13.31
CA ARG A 114 -16.53 38.08 -12.92
C ARG A 114 -15.71 38.96 -13.84
N GLU A 115 -14.71 38.41 -14.53
CA GLU A 115 -13.92 39.13 -15.54
C GLU A 115 -14.63 39.17 -16.91
N ALA A 116 -15.63 38.31 -17.13
CA ALA A 116 -16.43 38.26 -18.36
C ALA A 116 -17.69 39.15 -18.32
N GLU A 117 -18.05 39.71 -17.15
CA GLU A 117 -19.12 40.71 -16.94
C GLU A 117 -18.60 42.16 -17.03
#